data_AF-A0A3D1Z1L5-F1
#
_entry.id   AF-A0A3D1Z1L5-F1
#
_cell.length_a   1.000
_cell.length_b   1.000
_cell.length_c   1.000
_cell.angle_alpha   90.00
_cell.angle_beta   90.00
_cell.angle_gamma   90.00
#
_symmetry.space_group_name_H-M   'P 1'
#
loop_
_entity.id
_entity.type
_entity.pdbx_description
1 polymer ?
#
loop_
_entity_poly.entity_id
_entity_poly.type
_entity_poly.pdbx_seq_one_letter_code
_entity_poly.pdbx_strand_id
1 'polypeptide(L)' 'MKAKELMIPSPEYLHSDDTLRTAVNLLRTARRDEDKLGTKGLPVLDENSKLVGMLSMADILRAVFPFYMGMM' A
#
# COMPACT_ATOMS: atom_id res chain seq x y z
N MET A 1 -17.64 -20.71 -6.79
CA MET A 1 -16.34 -20.09 -6.47
C MET A 1 -16.58 -18.69 -5.94
N LYS A 2 -15.92 -18.30 -4.86
CA LYS A 2 -16.06 -17.00 -4.17
C LYS A 2 -14.70 -16.30 -4.09
N ALA A 3 -14.68 -14.97 -4.08
CA ALA A 3 -13.42 -14.19 -3.99
C ALA A 3 -12.56 -14.59 -2.77
N LYS A 4 -13.19 -14.90 -1.63
CA LYS A 4 -12.52 -15.38 -0.41
C LYS A 4 -11.75 -16.70 -0.58
N GLU A 5 -12.05 -17.47 -1.61
CA GLU A 5 -11.42 -18.76 -1.91
C GLU A 5 -10.14 -18.58 -2.74
N LEU A 6 -9.91 -17.39 -3.31
CA LEU A 6 -8.75 -17.06 -4.15
C LEU A 6 -7.89 -15.95 -3.55
N MET A 7 -8.45 -15.11 -2.70
CA MET A 7 -7.72 -14.00 -2.10
C MET A 7 -6.57 -14.50 -1.23
N ILE A 8 -5.46 -13.78 -1.24
CA ILE A 8 -4.39 -13.97 -0.27
C ILE A 8 -4.70 -13.03 0.90
N PRO A 9 -4.92 -13.54 2.12
CA PRO A 9 -5.11 -12.70 3.29
C PRO A 9 -3.85 -11.87 3.54
N SER A 10 -3.97 -10.55 3.54
CA SER A 10 -2.91 -9.63 3.96
C SER A 10 -3.45 -8.86 5.16
N PRO A 11 -2.88 -9.02 6.36
CA PRO A 11 -3.36 -8.33 7.55
C PRO A 11 -2.97 -6.84 7.56
N GLU A 12 -2.07 -6.39 6.69
CA GLU A 12 -1.58 -5.03 6.67
C GLU A 12 -2.53 -4.06 5.96
N TYR A 13 -2.83 -2.95 6.63
CA TYR A 13 -3.56 -1.81 6.12
C TYR A 13 -2.98 -0.52 6.71
N LEU A 14 -3.37 0.61 6.15
CA LEU A 14 -3.03 1.94 6.66
C LEU A 14 -4.26 2.59 7.27
N HIS A 15 -4.05 3.51 8.20
CA HIS A 15 -5.05 4.49 8.59
C HIS A 15 -4.90 5.78 7.78
N SER A 16 -5.98 6.51 7.59
CA SER A 16 -5.98 7.78 6.83
C SER A 16 -5.02 8.84 7.37
N ASP A 17 -4.72 8.79 8.68
CA ASP A 17 -3.82 9.73 9.35
C ASP A 17 -2.38 9.20 9.46
N ASP A 18 -2.07 8.02 8.89
CA ASP A 18 -0.72 7.50 8.88
C ASP A 18 0.23 8.35 8.03
N THR A 19 1.45 8.51 8.53
CA THR A 19 2.49 9.22 7.77
C THR A 19 2.94 8.42 6.54
N LEU A 20 3.43 9.12 5.51
CA LEU A 20 4.05 8.46 4.35
C LEU A 20 5.24 7.57 4.74
N ARG A 21 5.97 7.90 5.82
CA ARG A 21 7.05 7.05 6.36
C ARG A 21 6.50 5.71 6.86
N THR A 22 5.38 5.73 7.56
CA THR A 22 4.67 4.52 7.99
C THR A 22 4.24 3.70 6.78
N ALA A 23 3.63 4.35 5.78
CA ALA A 23 3.21 3.72 4.53
C ALA A 23 4.37 3.02 3.80
N VAL A 24 5.51 3.71 3.61
CA VAL A 24 6.68 3.13 2.95
C VAL A 24 7.26 1.95 3.72
N ASN A 25 7.31 2.05 5.05
CA ASN A 25 7.80 0.95 5.87
C ASN A 25 6.89 -0.28 5.75
N LEU A 26 5.57 -0.10 5.86
CA LEU A 26 4.61 -1.19 5.72
C LEU A 26 4.65 -1.80 4.32
N LEU A 27 4.68 -1.01 3.24
CA LEU A 27 4.79 -1.50 1.87
C LEU A 27 6.07 -2.33 1.65
N ARG A 28 7.18 -1.96 2.31
CA ARG A 28 8.46 -2.68 2.21
C ARG A 28 8.48 -3.96 3.03
N THR A 29 7.80 -3.99 4.17
CA THR A 29 7.86 -5.11 5.13
C THR A 29 6.66 -6.04 5.07
N ALA A 30 5.56 -5.63 4.43
CA ALA A 30 4.37 -6.46 4.23
C ALA A 30 4.80 -7.73 3.51
N ARG A 31 4.69 -8.86 4.20
CA ARG A 31 5.23 -10.14 3.73
C ARG A 31 4.27 -10.76 2.72
N ARG A 32 4.80 -11.12 1.56
CA ARG A 32 4.30 -12.28 0.82
C ARG A 32 5.23 -13.45 1.15
N ASP A 33 4.66 -14.60 1.49
CA ASP A 33 5.40 -15.82 1.81
C ASP A 33 6.50 -16.13 0.79
N GLU A 34 7.61 -16.70 1.29
CA GLU A 34 8.85 -17.24 0.67
C GLU A 34 9.53 -16.46 -0.48
N ASP A 35 8.80 -15.70 -1.28
CA ASP A 35 9.26 -14.74 -2.27
C ASP A 35 9.00 -13.31 -1.79
N LYS A 36 10.06 -12.68 -1.28
CA LYS A 36 10.15 -11.35 -0.65
C LYS A 36 9.76 -10.19 -1.57
N LEU A 37 8.55 -10.17 -2.13
CA LEU A 37 8.04 -9.05 -2.88
C LEU A 37 6.99 -8.34 -2.01
N GLY A 38 7.43 -7.24 -1.36
CA GLY A 38 6.55 -6.37 -0.58
C GLY A 38 5.28 -6.02 -1.35
N THR A 39 4.16 -5.90 -0.63
CA THR A 39 2.86 -5.63 -1.26
C THR A 39 2.91 -4.31 -2.03
N LYS A 40 2.47 -4.32 -3.30
CA LYS A 40 2.54 -3.15 -4.19
C LYS A 40 1.61 -2.00 -3.78
N GLY A 41 0.64 -2.26 -2.89
CA GLY A 41 -0.26 -1.27 -2.33
C GLY A 41 -1.02 -1.80 -1.12
N LEU A 42 -1.45 -0.90 -0.24
CA LEU A 42 -2.18 -1.22 0.97
C LEU A 42 -3.57 -0.56 0.93
N PRO A 43 -4.61 -1.24 1.46
CA PRO A 43 -5.88 -0.58 1.73
C PRO A 43 -5.71 0.48 2.82
N VAL A 44 -6.43 1.59 2.70
CA VAL A 44 -6.50 2.65 3.71
C VAL A 44 -7.88 2.59 4.36
N LEU A 45 -7.90 2.47 5.68
CA LEU A 45 -9.11 2.43 6.49
C LEU A 45 -9.27 3.75 7.27
N ASP A 46 -10.52 4.15 7.51
CA ASP A 46 -10.83 5.20 8.48
C ASP A 46 -10.86 4.65 9.92
N GLU A 47 -11.16 5.54 10.88
CA GLU A 47 -11.30 5.21 12.31
C GLU A 47 -12.38 4.15 12.61
N ASN A 48 -13.37 3.99 11.73
CA ASN A 48 -14.44 3.01 11.86
C ASN A 48 -14.11 1.69 11.14
N SER A 49 -12.84 1.48 10.75
CA SER A 49 -12.37 0.33 9.99
C SER A 49 -13.05 0.17 8.62
N LYS A 50 -13.57 1.26 8.05
CA LYS A 50 -14.14 1.26 6.71
C LYS A 50 -13.05 1.57 5.69
N LEU A 51 -13.04 0.81 4.59
CA LEU A 51 -12.15 1.07 3.46
C LEU A 51 -12.49 2.43 2.82
N VAL A 52 -11.53 3.35 2.87
CA VAL A 52 -11.64 4.69 2.26
C VAL A 52 -10.78 4.86 1.01
N GLY A 53 -9.80 3.98 0.78
CA GLY A 53 -8.99 4.03 -0.43
C GLY A 53 -7.90 2.97 -0.49
N MET A 54 -6.98 3.15 -1.44
CA MET A 54 -5.76 2.36 -1.58
C MET A 54 -4.58 3.30 -1.79
N LEU A 55 -3.42 2.96 -1.22
CA LEU A 55 -2.17 3.67 -1.44
C LEU A 55 -1.12 2.70 -1.96
N SER A 56 -0.56 2.98 -3.14
CA SER A 56 0.51 2.18 -3.75
C SER A 56 1.86 2.87 -3.68
N MET A 57 2.93 2.09 -3.86
CA MET A 57 4.28 2.68 -3.99
C MET A 57 4.37 3.62 -5.21
N ALA A 58 3.63 3.34 -6.29
CA ALA A 58 3.61 4.21 -7.47
C ALA A 58 2.99 5.58 -7.17
N ASP A 59 1.93 5.62 -6.35
CA ASP A 59 1.31 6.88 -5.92
C ASP A 59 2.29 7.72 -5.09
N ILE A 60 3.00 7.09 -4.16
CA ILE A 60 4.03 7.74 -3.35
C ILE A 60 5.14 8.29 -4.25
N LEU A 61 5.65 7.48 -5.19
CA LEU A 61 6.68 7.92 -6.13
C LEU A 61 6.19 9.09 -6.98
N ARG A 62 4.97 9.07 -7.50
CA ARG A 62 4.39 10.19 -8.27
C ARG A 62 4.23 11.46 -7.46
N ALA A 63 3.95 11.34 -6.16
CA ALA A 63 3.82 12.49 -5.27
C ALA A 63 5.18 13.11 -4.92
N VAL A 64 6.22 12.28 -4.78
CA VAL A 64 7.56 12.71 -4.34
C VAL A 64 8.48 13.06 -5.52
N PHE A 65 8.31 12.42 -6.68
CA PHE A 65 9.05 12.74 -7.90
C PHE A 65 8.28 13.76 -8.74
N PRO A 66 8.70 15.03 -8.76
CA PRO A 66 8.05 16.02 -9.59
C PRO A 66 8.29 15.72 -11.07
N PHE A 67 7.24 15.90 -11.86
CA PHE A 67 7.18 15.59 -13.30
C PHE A 67 8.33 16.17 -14.14
N TYR A 68 8.96 17.27 -13.68
CA TYR A 68 10.07 17.91 -14.39
C TYR A 68 11.39 17.14 -14.37
N MET A 69 11.59 16.17 -13.46
CA MET A 69 12.80 15.34 -13.44
C MET A 69 12.86 14.30 -14.57
N GLY A 70 11.74 14.03 -15.27
CA GLY A 70 11.71 13.14 -16.43
C GLY A 70 12.04 13.83 -17.76
N MET A 71 12.34 15.14 -17.75
CA MET A 71 12.68 15.94 -18.94
C MET A 71 14.19 16.24 -19.04
N MET A 72 15.04 15.53 -18.30
CA MET A 72 16.50 15.69 -18.33
C MET A 72 17.19 14.50 -18.98
#